data_AF-A0A7D5RHC0-F1
#
_entry.id   AF-A0A7D5RHC0-F1
#
_cell.length_a   1.000
_cell.length_b   1.000
_cell.length_c   1.000
_cell.angle_alpha   90.00
_cell.angle_beta   90.00
_cell.angle_gamma   90.00
#
_symmetry.space_group_name_H-M   'P 1'
#
loop_
_entity.id
_entity.type
_entity.pdbx_description
1 polymer ?
#
loop_
_entity_poly.entity_id
_entity_poly.type
_entity_poly.pdbx_seq_one_letter_code
_entity_poly.pdbx_strand_id
1 'polypeptide(L)'
;MLSKIVSIVLALMFVSFVAVQFDDPDPILWVFIYSNMVVICVWSVFAAPNKYWIWISAAGYLVYAIFLIPGALDWFQSPDRSLLFDDLAKMQYPYIEETRECLGLIICVVVLCWVGYRFKLHRVSR
;
A
#
# COMPACT_ATOMS: atom_id res chain seq x y z
N MET A 1 17.03 -16.35 2.53
CA MET A 1 16.17 -16.59 3.72
C MET A 1 15.55 -15.30 4.21
N LEU A 2 16.34 -14.26 4.51
CA LEU A 2 15.86 -12.94 4.95
C LEU A 2 14.73 -12.36 4.08
N SER A 3 14.88 -12.37 2.75
CA SER A 3 13.87 -11.83 1.83
C SER A 3 12.52 -12.55 1.90
N LYS A 4 12.50 -13.84 2.24
CA LYS A 4 11.25 -14.59 2.45
C LYS A 4 10.59 -14.18 3.77
N ILE A 5 11.38 -13.98 4.83
CA ILE A 5 10.89 -13.50 6.13
C ILE A 5 10.27 -12.11 5.95
N VAL A 6 10.95 -11.20 5.24
CA VAL A 6 10.40 -9.86 4.93
C VAL A 6 9.09 -9.97 4.14
N SER A 7 9.01 -10.82 3.13
CA SER A 7 7.76 -11.06 2.38
C SER A 7 6.61 -11.56 3.28
N ILE A 8 6.88 -12.43 4.25
CA ILE A 8 5.87 -12.94 5.20
C ILE A 8 5.41 -11.82 6.13
N VAL A 9 6.34 -11.04 6.71
CA VAL A 9 6.00 -9.92 7.58
C VAL A 9 5.15 -8.89 6.83
N LEU A 10 5.52 -8.55 5.59
CA LEU A 10 4.74 -7.64 4.75
C LEU A 10 3.35 -8.21 4.41
N ALA A 11 3.25 -9.52 4.14
CA ALA A 11 1.95 -10.15 3.92
C ALA A 11 1.04 -10.02 5.16
N LEU A 12 1.56 -10.30 6.36
CA LEU A 12 0.81 -10.16 7.61
C LEU A 12 0.41 -8.70 7.88
N MET A 13 1.29 -7.74 7.57
CA MET A 13 0.98 -6.31 7.63
C MET A 13 -0.19 -5.95 6.70
N PHE A 14 -0.18 -6.38 5.44
CA PHE A 14 -1.29 -6.10 4.52
C PHE A 14 -2.58 -6.83 4.89
N VAL A 15 -2.52 -8.03 5.49
CA VAL A 15 -3.70 -8.69 6.07
C VAL A 15 -4.31 -7.83 7.17
N SER A 16 -3.48 -7.20 8.02
CA SER A 16 -3.99 -6.28 9.04
C SER A 16 -4.63 -5.03 8.42
N PHE A 17 -4.10 -4.51 7.31
CA PHE A 17 -4.70 -3.38 6.59
C PHE A 17 -6.05 -3.75 5.99
N VAL A 18 -6.18 -4.94 5.38
CA VAL A 18 -7.49 -5.45 4.90
C VAL A 18 -8.50 -5.52 6.04
N ALA A 19 -8.09 -5.99 7.22
CA ALA A 19 -8.98 -6.14 8.36
C ALA A 19 -9.52 -4.80 8.89
N VAL A 20 -8.65 -3.78 8.98
CA VAL A 20 -9.04 -2.44 9.46
C VAL A 20 -9.96 -1.72 8.46
N GLN A 21 -9.83 -2.03 7.17
CA GLN A 21 -10.59 -1.36 6.12
C GLN A 21 -12.10 -1.61 6.17
N PHE A 22 -12.57 -2.68 6.85
CA PHE A 22 -14.00 -2.96 6.94
C PHE A 22 -14.78 -1.91 7.74
N ASP A 23 -14.10 -1.11 8.55
CA ASP A 23 -14.70 -0.02 9.33
C ASP A 23 -14.78 1.31 8.55
N ASP A 24 -14.26 1.35 7.31
CA ASP A 24 -14.17 2.56 6.50
C ASP A 24 -15.42 2.79 5.62
N PRO A 25 -15.69 4.05 5.18
CA PRO A 25 -16.87 4.38 4.37
C PRO A 25 -16.92 3.68 3.00
N ASP A 26 -15.76 3.40 2.39
CA ASP A 26 -15.61 2.82 1.05
C ASP A 26 -14.68 1.57 1.05
N PRO A 27 -15.06 0.50 1.77
CA PRO A 27 -14.16 -0.60 2.10
C PRO A 27 -13.73 -1.44 0.89
N ILE A 28 -14.57 -1.52 -0.15
CA ILE A 28 -14.43 -2.48 -1.25
C ILE A 28 -13.13 -2.26 -2.04
N LEU A 29 -12.87 -1.00 -2.44
CA LEU A 29 -11.70 -0.67 -3.26
C LEU A 29 -10.40 -0.96 -2.51
N TRP A 30 -10.36 -0.55 -1.25
CA TRP A 30 -9.19 -0.68 -0.40
C TRP A 30 -8.93 -2.13 0.03
N VAL A 31 -9.98 -2.91 0.34
CA VAL A 31 -9.87 -4.36 0.55
C VAL A 31 -9.28 -5.04 -0.68
N PHE A 32 -9.69 -4.64 -1.89
CA PHE A 32 -9.14 -5.18 -3.13
C PHE A 32 -7.66 -4.82 -3.32
N ILE A 33 -7.29 -3.56 -3.09
CA ILE A 33 -5.90 -3.07 -3.19
C ILE A 33 -4.99 -3.83 -2.22
N TYR A 34 -5.36 -3.89 -0.94
CA TYR A 34 -4.53 -4.56 0.06
C TYR A 34 -4.53 -6.07 -0.09
N SER A 35 -5.63 -6.69 -0.52
CA SER A 35 -5.66 -8.13 -0.85
C SER A 35 -4.72 -8.47 -2.01
N ASN A 36 -4.66 -7.62 -3.04
CA ASN A 36 -3.68 -7.78 -4.12
C ASN A 36 -2.24 -7.76 -3.58
N MET A 37 -1.95 -6.88 -2.61
CA MET A 37 -0.65 -6.84 -1.95
C MET A 37 -0.35 -8.10 -1.13
N VAL A 38 -1.34 -8.65 -0.41
CA VAL A 38 -1.20 -9.95 0.28
C VAL A 38 -0.82 -11.05 -0.70
N VAL A 39 -1.55 -11.17 -1.81
CA VAL A 39 -1.29 -12.19 -2.84
C VAL A 39 0.12 -12.08 -3.40
N ILE A 40 0.56 -10.88 -3.78
CA ILE A 40 1.91 -10.65 -4.32
C ILE A 40 2.98 -10.99 -3.28
N CYS A 41 2.80 -10.58 -2.01
CA CYS A 41 3.75 -10.85 -0.94
C CYS A 41 3.85 -12.35 -0.64
N VAL A 42 2.72 -13.06 -0.50
CA VAL A 42 2.70 -14.52 -0.29
C VAL A 42 3.33 -15.25 -1.46
N TRP A 43 2.96 -14.90 -2.70
CA TRP A 43 3.54 -15.52 -3.90
C TRP A 43 5.06 -15.35 -3.93
N SER A 44 5.56 -14.17 -3.55
CA SER A 44 7.00 -13.85 -3.52
C SER A 44 7.83 -14.70 -2.54
N VAL A 45 7.20 -15.42 -1.61
CA VAL A 45 7.86 -16.39 -0.72
C VAL A 45 8.31 -17.63 -1.48
N PHE A 46 7.49 -18.08 -2.44
CA PHE A 46 7.65 -19.34 -3.16
C PHE A 46 8.29 -19.14 -4.53
N ALA A 47 7.86 -18.13 -5.28
CA ALA A 47 8.27 -17.92 -6.66
C ALA A 47 8.31 -16.42 -7.03
N ALA A 48 8.88 -16.11 -8.20
CA ALA A 48 8.80 -14.76 -8.76
C ALA A 48 7.37 -14.49 -9.27
N PRO A 49 6.65 -13.48 -8.74
CA PRO A 49 5.37 -13.09 -9.31
C PRO A 49 5.56 -12.54 -10.74
N ASN A 50 4.48 -12.50 -11.52
CA ASN A 50 4.53 -11.96 -12.87
C ASN A 50 4.99 -10.48 -12.85
N LYS A 51 6.07 -10.18 -13.59
CA LYS A 51 6.64 -8.81 -13.65
C LYS A 51 5.61 -7.77 -14.11
N TYR A 52 4.73 -8.13 -15.05
CA TYR A 52 3.73 -7.22 -15.59
C TYR A 52 2.69 -6.91 -14.52
N TRP A 53 2.26 -7.90 -13.74
CA TRP A 53 1.35 -7.69 -12.62
C TRP A 53 1.94 -6.70 -11.60
N ILE A 54 3.18 -6.91 -11.16
CA ILE A 54 3.85 -6.01 -10.21
C ILE A 54 3.87 -4.57 -10.73
N TRP A 55 4.36 -4.35 -11.96
CA TRP A 55 4.55 -2.99 -12.49
C TRP A 55 3.25 -2.31 -12.89
N ILE A 56 2.24 -3.06 -13.35
CA ILE A 56 0.90 -2.52 -13.61
C ILE A 56 0.24 -2.11 -12.30
N SER A 57 0.28 -2.94 -11.25
CA SER A 57 -0.21 -2.56 -9.93
C SER A 57 0.52 -1.33 -9.39
N ALA A 58 1.85 -1.28 -9.50
CA ALA A 58 2.63 -0.14 -9.02
C ALA A 58 2.28 1.16 -9.75
N ALA A 59 2.15 1.10 -11.08
CA ALA A 59 1.74 2.26 -11.88
C ALA A 59 0.32 2.71 -11.53
N GLY A 60 -0.63 1.78 -11.41
CA GLY A 60 -2.01 2.09 -11.05
C GLY A 60 -2.11 2.74 -9.66
N TYR A 61 -1.40 2.20 -8.67
CA TYR A 61 -1.38 2.73 -7.30
C TYR A 61 -0.68 4.09 -7.23
N LEU A 62 0.40 4.28 -7.99
CA LEU A 62 1.08 5.57 -8.06
C LEU A 62 0.18 6.64 -8.71
N VAL A 63 -0.49 6.30 -9.81
CA VAL A 63 -1.44 7.21 -10.47
C VAL A 63 -2.58 7.56 -9.53
N TYR A 64 -3.11 6.58 -8.80
CA TYR A 64 -4.18 6.85 -7.84
C TYR A 64 -3.69 7.74 -6.68
N ALA A 65 -2.49 7.48 -6.15
CA ALA A 65 -1.91 8.31 -5.10
C ALA A 65 -1.76 9.78 -5.53
N ILE A 66 -1.44 10.05 -6.80
CA ILE A 66 -1.34 11.42 -7.33
C ILE A 66 -2.65 12.19 -7.17
N PHE A 67 -3.80 11.54 -7.34
CA PHE A 67 -5.11 12.19 -7.14
C PHE A 67 -5.40 12.53 -5.68
N LEU A 68 -4.74 11.85 -4.73
CA LEU A 68 -4.92 12.05 -3.28
C LEU A 68 -3.84 12.97 -2.67
N ILE A 69 -2.86 13.43 -3.46
CA ILE A 69 -1.83 14.37 -3.02
C ILE A 69 -2.43 15.68 -2.45
N PRO A 70 -3.49 16.28 -3.03
CA PRO A 70 -4.08 17.50 -2.48
C PRO A 70 -4.46 17.37 -0.99
N GLY A 71 -5.19 16.31 -0.61
CA GLY A 71 -5.54 16.06 0.79
C GLY A 71 -4.31 15.85 1.69
N ALA A 72 -3.29 15.14 1.18
CA ALA A 72 -2.02 14.99 1.89
C ALA A 72 -1.26 16.32 2.10
N LEU A 73 -1.34 17.24 1.14
CA LEU A 73 -0.78 18.59 1.27
C LEU A 73 -1.57 19.42 2.28
N ASP A 74 -2.89 19.35 2.25
CA ASP A 74 -3.77 20.04 3.20
C ASP A 74 -3.51 19.55 4.63
N TRP A 75 -3.37 18.23 4.84
CA TRP A 75 -2.94 17.67 6.12
C TRP A 75 -1.55 18.18 6.53
N PHE A 76 -0.59 18.23 5.61
CA PHE A 76 0.75 18.70 5.92
C PHE A 76 0.78 20.16 6.35
N GLN A 77 -0.14 20.98 5.82
CA GLN A 77 -0.30 22.39 6.19
C GLN A 77 -1.18 22.60 7.43
N SER A 78 -1.91 21.56 7.86
CA SER A 78 -2.77 21.63 9.04
C SER A 78 -1.96 21.88 10.33
N PRO A 79 -2.53 22.64 11.29
CA PRO A 79 -1.85 22.95 12.54
C PRO A 79 -1.68 21.73 13.45
N ASP A 80 -2.58 20.75 13.36
CA ASP A 80 -2.52 19.52 14.14
C ASP A 80 -2.46 18.29 13.23
N ARG A 81 -1.24 17.81 13.01
CA ARG A 81 -0.97 16.60 12.20
C ARG A 81 -1.32 15.31 12.92
N SER A 82 -1.56 15.33 14.24
CA SER A 82 -1.90 14.13 15.01
C SER A 82 -3.30 13.60 14.68
N LEU A 83 -4.17 14.45 14.12
CA LEU A 83 -5.50 14.11 13.63
C LEU A 83 -5.51 12.96 12.60
N LEU A 84 -4.37 12.64 11.97
CA LEU A 84 -4.24 11.50 11.07
C LEU A 84 -4.63 10.16 11.71
N PHE A 85 -4.41 10.05 13.03
CA PHE A 85 -4.66 8.84 13.82
C PHE A 85 -5.98 8.87 14.58
N ASP A 86 -6.79 9.92 14.40
CA ASP A 86 -8.08 10.07 15.07
C ASP A 86 -9.22 9.64 14.13
N ASP A 87 -9.96 8.63 14.54
CA ASP A 87 -11.07 8.05 13.77
C ASP A 87 -12.25 9.03 13.61
N LEU A 88 -12.46 9.94 14.56
CA LEU A 88 -13.46 11.01 14.42
C LEU A 88 -13.00 12.08 13.44
N ALA A 89 -11.70 12.43 13.48
CA ALA A 89 -11.13 13.41 12.56
C ALA A 89 -11.20 12.93 11.11
N LYS A 90 -11.00 11.64 10.86
CA LYS A 90 -11.21 11.00 9.55
C LYS A 90 -12.61 11.26 8.98
N MET A 91 -13.65 11.16 9.79
CA MET A 91 -15.03 11.40 9.34
C MET A 91 -15.36 12.89 9.19
N GLN A 92 -14.72 13.74 9.99
CA GLN A 92 -15.00 15.17 10.02
C GLN A 92 -14.23 15.95 8.94
N TYR A 93 -13.04 15.48 8.57
CA TYR A 93 -12.11 16.17 7.69
C TYR A 93 -11.73 15.27 6.51
N PRO A 94 -12.31 15.47 5.31
CA PRO A 94 -12.05 14.61 4.14
C PRO A 94 -10.57 14.47 3.78
N TYR A 95 -9.79 15.54 3.95
CA TYR A 95 -8.35 15.54 3.67
C TYR A 95 -7.56 14.57 4.58
N ILE A 96 -8.06 14.24 5.79
CA ILE A 96 -7.43 13.26 6.67
C ILE A 96 -7.54 11.86 6.06
N GLU A 97 -8.70 11.52 5.52
CA GLU A 97 -8.88 10.23 4.87
C GLU A 97 -8.06 10.13 3.58
N GLU A 98 -8.14 11.14 2.72
CA GLU A 98 -7.33 11.21 1.49
C GLU A 98 -5.83 11.08 1.80
N THR A 99 -5.37 11.64 2.92
CA THR A 99 -3.97 11.50 3.37
C THR A 99 -3.65 10.06 3.76
N ARG A 100 -4.50 9.40 4.55
CA ARG A 100 -4.30 8.00 4.99
C ARG A 100 -4.25 7.06 3.79
N GLU A 101 -5.18 7.25 2.87
CA GLU A 101 -5.29 6.54 1.60
C GLU A 101 -4.04 6.74 0.72
N CYS A 102 -3.59 7.99 0.56
CA CYS A 102 -2.38 8.34 -0.19
C CYS A 102 -1.14 7.65 0.40
N LEU A 103 -0.95 7.72 1.72
CA LEU A 103 0.16 7.06 2.41
C LEU A 103 0.11 5.53 2.27
N GLY A 104 -1.09 4.95 2.35
CA GLY A 104 -1.33 3.52 2.12
C GLY A 104 -0.88 3.08 0.71
N LEU A 105 -1.25 3.84 -0.32
CA LEU A 105 -0.81 3.60 -1.70
C LEU A 105 0.70 3.75 -1.86
N ILE A 106 1.33 4.75 -1.24
CA ILE A 106 2.79 4.92 -1.27
C ILE A 106 3.48 3.70 -0.67
N ILE A 107 3.01 3.18 0.46
CA ILE A 107 3.53 1.94 1.07
C ILE A 107 3.40 0.77 0.09
N CYS A 108 2.25 0.63 -0.58
CA CYS A 108 2.05 -0.41 -1.60
C CYS A 108 3.07 -0.30 -2.74
N VAL A 109 3.26 0.90 -3.30
CA VAL A 109 4.22 1.15 -4.39
C VAL A 109 5.65 0.81 -3.96
N VAL A 110 6.06 1.22 -2.76
CA VAL A 110 7.40 0.92 -2.22
C VAL A 110 7.63 -0.58 -2.12
N VAL A 111 6.64 -1.33 -1.59
CA VAL A 111 6.72 -2.79 -1.49
C VAL A 111 6.77 -3.45 -2.87
N LEU A 112 5.94 -3.02 -3.82
CA LEU A 112 5.95 -3.55 -5.19
C LEU A 112 7.28 -3.32 -5.89
N CYS A 113 7.86 -2.12 -5.75
CA CYS A 113 9.19 -1.80 -6.24
C CYS A 113 10.23 -2.75 -5.63
N TRP A 114 10.24 -2.92 -4.30
CA TRP A 114 11.16 -3.84 -3.63
C TRP A 114 11.04 -5.28 -4.15
N VAL A 115 9.81 -5.82 -4.27
CA VAL A 115 9.57 -7.15 -4.84
C VAL A 115 10.07 -7.22 -6.28
N GLY A 116 9.76 -6.22 -7.10
CA GLY A 116 10.18 -6.14 -8.51
C GLY A 116 11.71 -6.11 -8.69
N TYR A 117 12.40 -5.25 -7.95
CA TYR A 117 13.87 -5.15 -7.99
C TYR A 117 14.55 -6.43 -7.54
N ARG A 118 14.06 -7.05 -6.45
CA ARG A 118 14.59 -8.33 -5.94
C ARG A 118 14.61 -9.41 -7.02
N PHE A 119 13.51 -9.60 -7.74
CA PHE A 119 13.43 -10.65 -8.77
C PHE A 119 14.11 -10.27 -10.09
N LYS A 120 14.26 -8.96 -10.39
CA LYS A 120 15.10 -8.51 -11.51
C LYS A 120 16.56 -8.88 -11.27
N LEU A 121 17.09 -8.65 -10.07
CA LEU A 121 18.47 -8.98 -9.69
C LEU A 121 18.75 -10.49 -9.79
N HIS A 122 17.82 -11.34 -9.32
CA HIS A 122 17.99 -12.80 -9.39
C HIS A 122 17.94 -13.40 -10.80
N ARG A 123 17.37 -12.69 -11.78
CA ARG A 123 17.32 -13.14 -13.18
C ARG A 123 18.58 -12.76 -13.96
N VAL A 124 19.34 -11.76 -13.52
CA VAL A 124 20.62 -11.33 -14.14
C VAL A 124 21.80 -12.17 -13.63
N SER A 125 21.67 -12.81 -12.47
CA SER A 125 22.73 -13.63 -11.87
C SER A 125 22.67 -15.12 -12.23
N ARG A 126 21.84 -15.52 -13.20
CA ARG A 126 21.74 -16.88 -13.76
C ARG A 126 21.94 -16.81 -15.25
#